data_AF-K1U0X2-F1
#
_entry.id   AF-K1U0X2-F1
#
_cell.length_a   1.000
_cell.length_b   1.000
_cell.length_c   1.000
_cell.angle_alpha   90.00
_cell.angle_beta   90.00
_cell.angle_gamma   90.00
#
_symmetry.space_group_name_H-M   'P 1'
#
loop_
_entity.id
_entity.type
_entity.pdbx_description
1 polymer ?
#
loop_
_entity_poly.entity_id
_entity_poly.type
_entity_poly.pdbx_seq_one_letter_code
_entity_poly.pdbx_strand_id
1 'polypeptide(L)'
;MNTSEGGTVYTFTVKYAPSAADTVSNKIDEVAKYLASQNTPTVSSVGGEWTVLGLARAGKITDEVADSYYQNAVKYVEEKGSAKLHNTKSTDNSRVILALTAIGKDVTDVASYNLLEPLADMDYVKKQGINGPVFALIALDTGDYEIPQTDAANPTTREKLVQTILDAQVANGGWTFSVQLQI
;
A
#
# COMPACT_ATOMS: atom_id res chain seq x y z
N MET A 1 12.94 40.18 62.58
CA MET A 1 12.36 39.67 61.33
C MET A 1 13.49 39.66 60.31
N ASN A 2 13.97 38.49 59.90
CA ASN A 2 15.03 38.39 58.89
C ASN A 2 14.41 38.45 57.50
N THR A 3 14.47 39.62 56.87
CA THR A 3 14.26 39.77 55.42
C THR A 3 15.61 39.62 54.76
N SER A 4 15.94 38.43 54.27
CA SER A 4 17.11 38.26 53.40
C SER A 4 16.75 38.80 52.01
N GLU A 5 17.12 40.06 51.76
CA GLU A 5 17.29 40.59 50.41
C GLU A 5 18.44 39.85 49.71
N GLY A 6 18.29 39.61 48.40
CA GLY A 6 19.44 39.34 47.53
C GLY A 6 19.65 37.90 47.06
N GLY A 7 18.61 37.08 46.94
CA GLY A 7 18.73 35.79 46.23
C GLY A 7 19.05 36.01 44.73
N THR A 8 20.24 35.62 44.28
CA THR A 8 20.57 35.65 42.85
C THR A 8 19.68 34.65 42.10
N VAL A 9 18.82 35.17 41.22
CA VAL A 9 18.00 34.35 40.32
C VAL A 9 18.87 33.93 39.14
N TYR A 10 19.07 32.63 38.99
CA TYR A 10 19.75 32.06 37.82
C TYR A 10 18.70 31.52 36.85
N THR A 11 18.75 31.99 35.60
CA THR A 11 17.95 31.43 34.50
C THR A 11 18.86 30.52 33.68
N PHE A 12 18.52 29.23 33.60
CA PHE A 12 19.19 28.29 32.72
C PHE A 12 18.25 27.88 31.59
N THR A 13 18.75 27.94 30.35
CA THR A 13 18.07 27.39 29.18
C THR A 13 18.45 25.93 29.03
N VAL A 14 17.53 25.02 29.32
CA VAL A 14 17.71 23.60 29.04
C VAL A 14 17.50 23.37 27.54
N LYS A 15 18.56 23.02 26.82
CA LYS A 15 18.45 22.50 25.44
C LYS A 15 18.12 21.02 25.53
N TYR A 16 16.87 20.64 25.27
CA TYR A 16 16.49 19.24 25.16
C TYR A 16 17.05 18.66 23.84
N ALA A 17 17.78 17.55 23.91
CA ALA A 17 18.13 16.80 22.72
C ALA A 17 16.84 16.15 22.16
N PRO A 18 16.55 16.23 20.85
CA PRO A 18 15.34 15.63 20.30
C PRO A 18 15.30 14.14 20.65
N SER A 19 14.13 13.67 21.09
CA SER A 19 13.95 12.25 21.38
C SER A 19 14.03 11.42 20.08
N ALA A 20 14.22 10.11 20.20
CA ALA A 20 14.15 9.21 19.05
C ALA A 20 12.79 9.32 18.32
N ALA A 21 11.69 9.53 19.05
CA ALA A 21 10.36 9.74 18.46
C ALA A 21 10.28 11.05 17.66
N ASP A 22 10.84 12.15 18.19
CA ASP A 22 10.92 13.43 17.48
C ASP A 22 11.76 13.27 16.20
N THR A 23 12.82 12.47 16.27
CA THR A 23 13.69 12.18 15.13
C THR A 23 12.95 11.40 14.04
N VAL A 24 12.16 10.38 14.41
CA VAL A 24 11.37 9.60 13.45
C VAL A 24 10.26 10.46 12.81
N SER A 25 9.52 11.23 13.60
CA SER A 25 8.48 12.12 13.07
C SER A 25 9.03 13.15 12.09
N ASN A 26 10.17 13.78 12.42
CA ASN A 26 10.84 14.71 11.52
C ASN A 26 11.26 14.05 10.20
N LYS A 27 11.74 12.80 10.24
CA LYS A 27 12.11 12.06 9.03
C LYS A 27 10.89 11.72 8.17
N ILE A 28 9.76 11.36 8.77
CA ILE A 28 8.49 11.16 8.05
C ILE A 28 8.06 12.46 7.37
N ASP A 29 8.14 13.59 8.07
CA ASP A 29 7.79 14.90 7.51
C ASP A 29 8.70 15.31 6.35
N GLU A 30 10.02 15.06 6.47
CA GLU A 30 10.99 15.29 5.38
C GLU A 30 10.66 14.43 4.14
N VAL A 31 10.39 13.14 4.33
CA VAL A 31 10.04 12.23 3.24
C VAL A 31 8.70 12.61 2.61
N ALA A 32 7.70 12.96 3.41
CA ALA A 32 6.39 13.39 2.92
C ALA A 32 6.51 14.66 2.07
N LYS A 33 7.32 15.64 2.52
CA LYS A 33 7.62 16.85 1.74
C LYS A 33 8.31 16.53 0.42
N TYR A 34 9.28 15.60 0.43
CA TYR A 34 9.96 15.16 -0.78
C TYR A 34 9.01 14.47 -1.77
N LEU A 35 8.15 13.57 -1.28
CA LEU A 35 7.16 12.87 -2.10
C LEU A 35 6.12 13.83 -2.68
N ALA A 36 5.65 14.80 -1.90
CA ALA A 36 4.70 15.81 -2.35
C ALA A 36 5.30 16.83 -3.35
N SER A 37 6.62 16.96 -3.41
CA SER A 37 7.29 17.82 -4.41
C SER A 37 7.56 17.13 -5.74
N GLN A 38 7.31 15.81 -5.84
CA GLN A 38 7.41 15.08 -7.09
C GLN A 38 6.19 15.34 -7.99
N ASN A 39 6.28 14.90 -9.24
CA ASN A 39 5.13 14.92 -10.15
C ASN A 39 3.95 14.13 -9.58
N THR A 40 2.75 14.52 -9.98
CA THR A 40 1.50 13.83 -9.64
C THR A 40 1.65 12.31 -9.82
N PRO A 41 1.36 11.50 -8.78
CA PRO A 41 1.41 10.05 -8.88
C PRO A 41 0.52 9.52 -10.03
N THR A 42 1.05 8.56 -10.78
CA THR A 42 0.34 7.83 -11.84
C THR A 42 0.29 6.34 -11.55
N VAL A 43 -0.57 5.60 -12.22
CA VAL A 43 -0.54 4.13 -12.15
C VAL A 43 0.74 3.63 -12.83
N SER A 44 1.67 3.04 -12.08
CA SER A 44 3.02 2.70 -12.56
C SER A 44 3.60 1.53 -11.76
N SER A 45 4.52 0.76 -12.32
CA SER A 45 5.23 -0.25 -11.51
C SER A 45 6.18 0.36 -10.46
N VAL A 46 6.54 1.64 -10.62
CA VAL A 46 7.51 2.35 -9.78
C VAL A 46 6.90 3.68 -9.31
N GLY A 47 6.94 3.90 -8.00
CA GLY A 47 6.64 5.18 -7.38
C GLY A 47 5.16 5.41 -7.07
N GLY A 48 4.31 5.56 -8.08
CA GLY A 48 2.99 6.19 -7.94
C GLY A 48 2.12 5.68 -6.78
N GLU A 49 1.79 4.38 -6.77
CA GLU A 49 1.00 3.74 -5.71
C GLU A 49 1.71 3.82 -4.36
N TRP A 50 3.03 3.71 -4.35
CA TRP A 50 3.83 3.75 -3.13
C TRP A 50 3.89 5.15 -2.53
N THR A 51 3.92 6.19 -3.37
CA THR A 51 3.81 7.59 -2.95
C THR A 51 2.45 7.84 -2.31
N VAL A 52 1.37 7.41 -2.96
CA VAL A 52 -0.01 7.59 -2.47
C VAL A 52 -0.20 6.85 -1.14
N LEU A 53 0.15 5.56 -1.10
CA LEU A 53 0.06 4.73 0.10
C LEU A 53 0.90 5.29 1.25
N GLY A 54 2.13 5.73 0.96
CA GLY A 54 3.05 6.28 1.96
C GLY A 54 2.53 7.58 2.56
N LEU A 55 2.07 8.52 1.73
CA LEU A 55 1.51 9.80 2.18
C LEU A 55 0.21 9.60 2.97
N ALA A 56 -0.69 8.73 2.49
CA ALA A 56 -1.96 8.44 3.14
C ALA A 56 -1.76 7.82 4.52
N ARG A 57 -0.91 6.78 4.62
CA ARG A 57 -0.58 6.13 5.90
C ARG A 57 0.11 7.06 6.89
N ALA A 58 0.86 8.05 6.41
CA ALA A 58 1.49 9.07 7.25
C ALA A 58 0.52 10.18 7.69
N GLY A 59 -0.72 10.22 7.18
CA GLY A 59 -1.65 11.32 7.41
C GLY A 59 -1.20 12.63 6.76
N LYS A 60 -0.40 12.55 5.68
CA LYS A 60 0.21 13.70 4.99
C LYS A 60 -0.26 13.87 3.55
N ILE A 61 -1.15 13.00 3.07
CA ILE A 61 -1.75 13.16 1.75
C ILE A 61 -2.70 14.35 1.75
N THR A 62 -2.65 15.15 0.70
CA THR A 62 -3.60 16.25 0.49
C THR A 62 -4.73 15.76 -0.43
N ASP A 63 -5.90 16.39 -0.32
CA ASP A 63 -7.04 16.11 -1.20
C ASP A 63 -6.66 16.25 -2.68
N GLU A 64 -5.87 17.27 -3.03
CA GLU A 64 -5.37 17.49 -4.39
C GLU A 64 -4.55 16.32 -4.93
N VAL A 65 -3.63 15.76 -4.13
CA VAL A 65 -2.81 14.61 -4.53
C VAL A 65 -3.67 13.34 -4.63
N ALA A 66 -4.56 13.12 -3.67
CA ALA A 66 -5.46 11.97 -3.65
C ALA A 66 -6.41 11.97 -4.87
N ASP A 67 -7.08 13.10 -5.14
CA ASP A 67 -7.99 13.23 -6.26
C ASP A 67 -7.26 13.14 -7.60
N SER A 68 -6.08 13.77 -7.72
CA SER A 68 -5.30 13.69 -8.96
C SER A 68 -4.84 12.26 -9.25
N TYR A 69 -4.41 11.51 -8.24
CA TYR A 69 -4.09 10.08 -8.42
C TYR A 69 -5.33 9.26 -8.79
N TYR A 70 -6.48 9.50 -8.14
CA TYR A 70 -7.72 8.82 -8.48
C TYR A 70 -8.11 9.05 -9.94
N GLN A 71 -8.04 10.28 -10.44
CA GLN A 71 -8.30 10.58 -11.86
C GLN A 71 -7.32 9.86 -12.79
N ASN A 72 -6.03 9.80 -12.42
CA ASN A 72 -5.05 9.03 -13.19
C ASN A 72 -5.36 7.52 -13.19
N ALA A 73 -5.86 6.97 -12.07
CA ALA A 73 -6.28 5.58 -11.98
C ALA A 73 -7.51 5.29 -12.84
N VAL A 74 -8.55 6.14 -12.78
CA VAL A 74 -9.74 6.05 -13.64
C VAL A 74 -9.31 6.02 -15.11
N LYS A 75 -8.54 7.02 -15.55
CA LYS A 75 -8.05 7.11 -16.93
C LYS A 75 -7.24 5.87 -17.32
N TYR A 76 -6.37 5.38 -16.45
CA TYR A 76 -5.58 4.18 -16.72
C TYR A 76 -6.47 2.95 -16.94
N VAL A 77 -7.48 2.76 -16.09
CA VAL A 77 -8.43 1.64 -16.20
C VAL A 77 -9.29 1.77 -17.46
N GLU A 78 -9.75 2.97 -17.81
CA GLU A 78 -10.46 3.25 -19.08
C GLU A 78 -9.61 2.88 -20.29
N GLU A 79 -8.35 3.31 -20.34
CA GLU A 79 -7.41 3.00 -21.42
C GLU A 79 -7.11 1.50 -21.51
N LYS A 80 -7.13 0.78 -20.39
CA LYS A 80 -7.04 -0.68 -20.36
C LYS A 80 -8.30 -1.37 -20.86
N GLY A 81 -9.47 -0.77 -20.63
CA GLY A 81 -10.77 -1.35 -20.95
C GLY A 81 -11.03 -2.68 -20.24
N SER A 82 -10.47 -2.86 -19.04
CA SER A 82 -10.62 -4.09 -18.25
C SER A 82 -10.27 -3.87 -16.78
N ALA A 83 -10.97 -4.59 -15.90
CA ALA A 83 -10.58 -4.74 -14.50
C ALA A 83 -9.21 -5.43 -14.37
N LYS A 84 -8.84 -6.32 -15.30
CA LYS A 84 -7.55 -7.06 -15.30
C LYS A 84 -6.45 -6.16 -15.87
N LEU A 85 -5.69 -5.50 -15.01
CA LEU A 85 -4.75 -4.44 -15.40
C LEU A 85 -3.51 -4.95 -16.17
N HIS A 86 -3.17 -6.23 -15.97
CA HIS A 86 -2.08 -6.90 -16.66
C HIS A 86 -2.41 -8.38 -16.90
N ASN A 87 -1.94 -8.96 -18.01
CA ASN A 87 -2.24 -10.35 -18.40
C ASN A 87 -1.60 -11.43 -17.51
N THR A 88 -0.54 -11.07 -16.80
CA THR A 88 0.28 -12.00 -16.00
C THR A 88 0.70 -11.47 -14.64
N LYS A 89 0.33 -10.23 -14.29
CA LYS A 89 0.80 -9.56 -13.06
C LYS A 89 -0.38 -9.11 -12.21
N SER A 90 -0.92 -10.02 -11.42
CA SER A 90 -1.98 -9.74 -10.45
C SER A 90 -1.58 -8.69 -9.41
N THR A 91 -0.28 -8.46 -9.20
CA THR A 91 0.21 -7.39 -8.33
C THR A 91 -0.14 -6.00 -8.86
N ASP A 92 -0.41 -5.82 -10.16
CA ASP A 92 -0.82 -4.51 -10.68
C ASP A 92 -2.20 -4.13 -10.14
N ASN A 93 -3.17 -5.06 -10.17
CA ASN A 93 -4.46 -4.91 -9.48
C ASN A 93 -4.26 -4.63 -7.99
N SER A 94 -3.46 -5.46 -7.32
CA SER A 94 -3.27 -5.37 -5.87
C SER A 94 -2.69 -4.03 -5.44
N ARG A 95 -1.71 -3.48 -6.17
CA ARG A 95 -1.09 -2.19 -5.83
C ARG A 95 -2.05 -1.02 -6.03
N VAL A 96 -2.85 -1.04 -7.10
CA VAL A 96 -3.87 0.00 -7.34
C VAL A 96 -4.95 -0.05 -6.27
N ILE A 97 -5.44 -1.24 -5.91
CA ILE A 97 -6.38 -1.43 -4.79
C ILE A 97 -5.82 -0.82 -3.51
N LEU A 98 -4.58 -1.16 -3.14
CA LEU A 98 -3.93 -0.64 -1.93
C LEU A 98 -3.88 0.89 -1.89
N ALA A 99 -3.49 1.52 -3.01
CA ALA A 99 -3.39 2.96 -3.09
C ALA A 99 -4.77 3.62 -2.99
N LEU A 100 -5.78 3.11 -3.71
CA LEU A 100 -7.15 3.62 -3.72
C LEU A 100 -7.84 3.46 -2.37
N THR A 101 -7.73 2.29 -1.75
CA THR A 101 -8.27 2.03 -0.40
C THR A 101 -7.63 2.97 0.63
N ALA A 102 -6.32 3.23 0.54
CA ALA A 102 -5.64 4.15 1.46
C ALA A 102 -6.14 5.60 1.37
N ILE A 103 -6.68 6.02 0.23
CA ILE A 103 -7.29 7.34 0.03
C ILE A 103 -8.83 7.31 0.07
N GLY A 104 -9.42 6.21 0.53
CA GLY A 104 -10.86 6.07 0.73
C GLY A 104 -11.69 6.05 -0.55
N LYS A 105 -11.12 5.64 -1.69
CA LYS A 105 -11.84 5.49 -2.96
C LYS A 105 -12.39 4.06 -3.09
N ASP A 106 -13.56 3.95 -3.72
CA ASP A 106 -14.20 2.67 -4.00
C ASP A 106 -13.46 1.94 -5.12
N VAL A 107 -12.98 0.73 -4.84
CA VAL A 107 -12.24 -0.12 -5.79
C VAL A 107 -13.16 -1.00 -6.63
N THR A 108 -14.45 -1.04 -6.32
CA THR A 108 -15.47 -1.82 -7.03
C THR A 108 -16.11 -1.07 -8.20
N ASP A 109 -15.89 0.24 -8.30
CA ASP A 109 -16.33 1.08 -9.40
C ASP A 109 -15.25 2.10 -9.78
N VAL A 110 -14.19 1.61 -10.43
CA VAL A 110 -13.15 2.44 -11.03
C VAL A 110 -13.33 2.39 -12.54
N ALA A 111 -13.82 3.49 -13.13
CA ALA A 111 -14.20 3.52 -14.54
C ALA A 111 -15.23 2.43 -14.92
N SER A 112 -16.19 2.15 -14.04
CA SER A 112 -17.17 1.06 -14.21
C SER A 112 -16.59 -0.35 -14.19
N TYR A 113 -15.37 -0.52 -13.67
CA TYR A 113 -14.74 -1.82 -13.42
C TYR A 113 -14.55 -2.07 -11.93
N ASN A 114 -14.83 -3.31 -11.51
CA ASN A 114 -14.52 -3.80 -10.19
C ASN A 114 -13.11 -4.41 -10.17
N LEU A 115 -12.15 -3.70 -9.57
CA LEU A 115 -10.75 -4.10 -9.56
C LEU A 115 -10.46 -5.36 -8.73
N LEU A 116 -11.41 -5.82 -7.90
CA LEU A 116 -11.34 -7.06 -7.13
C LEU A 116 -11.62 -8.30 -7.99
N GLU A 117 -12.40 -8.18 -9.08
CA GLU A 117 -12.83 -9.32 -9.90
C GLU A 117 -11.66 -10.18 -10.41
N PRO A 118 -10.56 -9.62 -10.94
CA PRO A 118 -9.45 -10.44 -11.39
C PRO A 118 -8.80 -11.24 -10.27
N LEU A 119 -8.85 -10.78 -9.02
CA LEU A 119 -8.27 -11.49 -7.87
C LEU A 119 -9.08 -12.73 -7.46
N ALA A 120 -10.31 -12.89 -7.97
CA ALA A 120 -11.13 -14.08 -7.74
C ALA A 120 -10.65 -15.31 -8.55
N ASP A 121 -9.75 -15.13 -9.53
CA ASP A 121 -9.17 -16.21 -10.33
C ASP A 121 -7.76 -16.57 -9.83
N MET A 122 -7.62 -17.73 -9.20
CA MET A 122 -6.35 -18.14 -8.60
C MET A 122 -5.27 -18.45 -9.64
N ASP A 123 -5.65 -18.87 -10.86
CA ASP A 123 -4.68 -19.12 -11.94
C ASP A 123 -4.06 -17.81 -12.40
N TYR A 124 -4.86 -16.75 -12.49
CA TYR A 124 -4.37 -15.41 -12.71
C TYR A 124 -3.50 -14.91 -11.55
N VAL A 125 -3.99 -15.06 -10.30
CA VAL A 125 -3.28 -14.60 -9.10
C VAL A 125 -1.89 -15.24 -9.01
N LYS A 126 -1.77 -16.56 -9.20
CA LYS A 126 -0.50 -17.29 -9.09
C LYS A 126 0.47 -17.08 -10.26
N LYS A 127 0.00 -16.53 -11.39
CA LYS A 127 0.79 -16.47 -12.63
C LYS A 127 2.12 -15.73 -12.51
N GLN A 128 2.20 -14.75 -11.60
CA GLN A 128 3.41 -13.98 -11.32
C GLN A 128 4.37 -14.65 -10.32
N GLY A 129 4.01 -15.82 -9.78
CA GLY A 129 4.70 -16.47 -8.68
C GLY A 129 4.20 -15.99 -7.31
N ILE A 130 5.01 -16.19 -6.28
CA ILE A 130 4.62 -16.01 -4.87
C ILE A 130 4.10 -14.61 -4.53
N ASN A 131 4.58 -13.58 -5.24
CA ASN A 131 4.12 -12.21 -5.04
C ASN A 131 2.62 -12.06 -5.32
N GLY A 132 2.07 -12.81 -6.27
CA GLY A 132 0.66 -12.71 -6.62
C GLY A 132 -0.25 -13.03 -5.42
N PRO A 133 -0.18 -14.23 -4.83
CA PRO A 133 -0.94 -14.58 -3.64
C PRO A 133 -0.69 -13.65 -2.44
N VAL A 134 0.56 -13.26 -2.19
CA VAL A 134 0.91 -12.37 -1.07
C VAL A 134 0.22 -11.01 -1.21
N PHE A 135 0.37 -10.35 -2.37
CA PHE A 135 -0.22 -9.02 -2.56
C PHE A 135 -1.74 -9.06 -2.72
N ALA A 136 -2.31 -10.13 -3.29
CA ALA A 136 -3.75 -10.31 -3.35
C ALA A 136 -4.36 -10.40 -1.94
N LEU A 137 -3.76 -11.19 -1.05
CA LEU A 137 -4.21 -11.30 0.35
C LEU A 137 -4.13 -9.95 1.07
N ILE A 138 -3.00 -9.25 0.96
CA ILE A 138 -2.83 -7.93 1.56
C ILE A 138 -3.89 -6.96 1.03
N ALA A 139 -4.10 -6.88 -0.28
CA ALA A 139 -5.09 -5.98 -0.89
C ALA A 139 -6.52 -6.27 -0.41
N LEU A 140 -6.93 -7.54 -0.42
CA LEU A 140 -8.26 -7.95 0.05
C LEU A 140 -8.48 -7.57 1.53
N ASP A 141 -7.47 -7.77 2.37
CA ASP A 141 -7.60 -7.51 3.81
C ASP A 141 -7.48 -6.03 4.18
N THR A 142 -6.92 -5.17 3.31
CA THR A 142 -6.85 -3.72 3.61
C THR A 142 -8.19 -3.02 3.72
N GLY A 143 -9.22 -3.51 3.02
CA GLY A 143 -10.58 -2.97 3.08
C GLY A 143 -11.60 -3.96 3.60
N ASP A 144 -11.18 -5.09 4.18
CA ASP A 144 -12.05 -6.22 4.53
C ASP A 144 -12.94 -6.65 3.36
N TYR A 145 -12.36 -6.67 2.15
CA TYR A 145 -13.10 -6.92 0.93
C TYR A 145 -13.52 -8.38 0.81
N GLU A 146 -14.76 -8.61 0.40
CA GLU A 146 -15.18 -9.94 -0.05
C GLU A 146 -14.56 -10.26 -1.41
N ILE A 147 -14.19 -11.53 -1.60
CA ILE A 147 -13.74 -12.00 -2.91
C ILE A 147 -14.99 -12.13 -3.79
N PRO A 148 -15.06 -11.45 -4.96
CA PRO A 148 -16.23 -11.53 -5.83
C PRO A 148 -16.54 -12.97 -6.26
N GLN A 149 -17.82 -13.25 -6.47
CA GLN A 149 -18.23 -14.51 -7.10
C GLN A 149 -17.65 -14.58 -8.51
N THR A 150 -17.21 -15.77 -8.92
CA THR A 150 -16.56 -15.99 -10.21
C THR A 150 -16.92 -17.34 -10.80
N ASP A 151 -16.91 -17.42 -12.12
CA ASP A 151 -17.01 -18.65 -12.91
C ASP A 151 -15.63 -19.22 -13.30
N ALA A 152 -14.54 -18.62 -12.80
CA ALA A 152 -13.18 -19.11 -13.03
C ALA A 152 -13.08 -20.59 -12.63
N ALA A 153 -12.40 -21.39 -13.46
CA ALA A 153 -12.21 -22.82 -13.20
C ALA A 153 -11.44 -23.08 -11.89
N ASN A 154 -10.63 -22.11 -11.45
CA ASN A 154 -9.83 -22.17 -10.25
C ASN A 154 -10.10 -20.96 -9.34
N PRO A 155 -11.25 -20.92 -8.63
CA PRO A 155 -11.59 -19.76 -7.82
C PRO A 155 -10.62 -19.57 -6.65
N THR A 156 -10.40 -18.31 -6.29
CA THR A 156 -9.59 -17.88 -5.13
C THR A 156 -10.43 -17.94 -3.86
N THR A 157 -9.80 -18.33 -2.74
CA THR A 157 -10.32 -18.07 -1.38
C THR A 157 -9.18 -17.55 -0.52
N ARG A 158 -9.50 -16.92 0.63
CA ARG A 158 -8.47 -16.48 1.60
C ARG A 158 -7.63 -17.66 2.08
N GLU A 159 -8.25 -18.79 2.39
CA GLU A 159 -7.55 -20.01 2.81
C GLU A 159 -6.60 -20.50 1.71
N LYS A 160 -7.01 -20.44 0.45
CA LYS A 160 -6.19 -20.87 -0.69
C LYS A 160 -5.00 -19.95 -0.93
N LEU A 161 -5.17 -18.64 -0.73
CA LEU A 161 -4.07 -17.66 -0.75
C LEU A 161 -3.07 -17.98 0.36
N VAL A 162 -3.56 -18.12 1.61
CA VAL A 162 -2.73 -18.44 2.77
C VAL A 162 -1.99 -19.76 2.56
N GLN A 163 -2.68 -20.82 2.15
CA GLN A 163 -2.08 -22.12 1.91
C GLN A 163 -1.00 -22.05 0.82
N THR A 164 -1.28 -21.36 -0.29
CA THR A 164 -0.29 -21.18 -1.36
C THR A 164 0.96 -20.43 -0.88
N ILE A 165 0.79 -19.47 0.03
CA ILE A 165 1.91 -18.75 0.63
C ILE A 165 2.72 -19.67 1.54
N LEU A 166 2.06 -20.46 2.39
CA LEU A 166 2.72 -21.39 3.31
C LEU A 166 3.46 -22.51 2.56
N ASP A 167 2.86 -23.07 1.50
CA ASP A 167 3.48 -24.10 0.66
C ASP A 167 4.75 -23.63 -0.06
N ALA A 168 4.89 -22.31 -0.26
CA ALA A 168 6.05 -21.69 -0.89
C ALA A 168 7.17 -21.35 0.10
N GLN A 169 6.98 -21.60 1.41
CA GLN A 169 7.98 -21.35 2.43
C GLN A 169 9.16 -22.33 2.29
N VAL A 170 10.39 -21.81 2.25
CA VAL A 170 11.60 -22.63 2.25
C VAL A 170 11.97 -23.08 3.67
N ALA A 171 12.81 -24.11 3.79
CA ALA A 171 13.12 -24.80 5.06
C ALA A 171 13.61 -23.88 6.22
N ASN A 172 14.16 -22.71 5.92
CA ASN A 172 14.59 -21.72 6.94
C ASN A 172 13.50 -20.69 7.29
N GLY A 173 12.26 -20.87 6.84
CA GLY A 173 11.12 -20.02 7.12
C GLY A 173 10.92 -18.82 6.17
N GLY A 174 11.80 -18.65 5.17
CA GLY A 174 11.70 -17.56 4.19
C GLY A 174 10.92 -17.91 2.91
N TRP A 175 10.92 -17.00 1.94
CA TRP A 175 10.37 -17.18 0.60
C TRP A 175 11.38 -16.72 -0.45
N THR A 176 11.39 -17.36 -1.61
CA THR A 176 12.21 -16.96 -2.76
C THR A 176 11.31 -16.43 -3.88
N PHE A 177 11.81 -15.52 -4.71
CA PHE A 177 11.05 -15.00 -5.87
C PHE A 177 10.65 -16.09 -6.87
N SER A 178 11.45 -17.15 -6.93
CA SER A 178 11.21 -18.36 -7.70
C SER A 178 11.35 -19.56 -6.78
N VAL A 179 10.22 -20.18 -6.44
CA VAL A 179 10.23 -21.54 -5.91
C VAL A 179 10.29 -22.45 -7.13
N GLN A 180 11.43 -23.11 -7.32
CA GLN A 180 11.49 -24.20 -8.28
C GLN A 180 10.76 -25.36 -7.60
N LEU A 181 9.47 -25.51 -7.90
CA LEU A 181 8.71 -26.68 -7.51
C LEU A 181 9.49 -27.88 -8.05
N GLN A 182 10.08 -28.67 -7.16
CA GLN A 182 10.67 -29.94 -7.58
C GLN A 182 9.50 -30.81 -8.02
N ILE A 183 9.40 -30.96 -9.34
CA ILE A 183 8.65 -32.03 -10.01
C ILE A 183 9.29 -33.38 -9.69
#